data_AF-A0A931AGD6-F1
#
_entry.id   AF-A0A931AGD6-F1
#
_cell.length_a   1.000
_cell.length_b   1.000
_cell.length_c   1.000
_cell.angle_alpha   90.00
_cell.angle_beta   90.00
_cell.angle_gamma   90.00
#
_symmetry.space_group_name_H-M   'P 1'
#
loop_
_entity.id
_entity.type
_entity.pdbx_description
1 polymer ?
#
loop_
_entity_poly.entity_id
_entity_poly.type
_entity_poly.pdbx_seq_one_letter_code
_entity_poly.pdbx_strand_id
1 'polypeptide(L)'
;MTTEEKLAQALRTIADRAENRDVLHGVMTKRRHRVRRRAKGTLVAVCAAALGWGMLVARPAPHVVVGTADPGRNAVERVWPQAVFTMPGRSKPLAAISATEVLVWAERGTLELYDAASKRSRTVAALAQAPQYLAVDRERVVWLADGHAWVAPLRAGGKARKVGPIPGENVDRIALAGQDVVWSAPLDGVWRMTINGGAPERVARSKGLQLVEWPWATDEPLDIRKNPTKVVNLQTGRTIRIHPASGAQGLRCGPTWCTGTRNEDAVVQRSDGGWNQVHQGLRGYPYQDRFFTGSGEIYDARTETTVTFEGAELGTSGGRQWSAGRGVIYWTQGGGVRVVNLAAVPQP
;
A
#
# COMPACT_ATOMS: atom_id res chain seq x y z
N MET A 1 -38.73 -7.18 -5.44
CA MET A 1 -37.71 -6.50 -4.62
C MET A 1 -37.97 -6.86 -3.18
N THR A 2 -37.16 -7.75 -2.62
CA THR A 2 -37.41 -8.38 -1.32
C THR A 2 -36.94 -7.47 -0.17
N THR A 3 -37.48 -7.68 1.03
CA THR A 3 -37.12 -6.95 2.26
C THR A 3 -35.63 -7.07 2.60
N GLU A 4 -34.99 -8.15 2.19
CA GLU A 4 -33.57 -8.43 2.40
C GLU A 4 -32.66 -7.55 1.52
N GLU A 5 -33.05 -7.30 0.26
CA GLU A 5 -32.32 -6.39 -0.64
C GLU A 5 -32.35 -4.94 -0.12
N LYS A 6 -33.48 -4.52 0.45
CA LYS A 6 -33.62 -3.19 1.07
C LYS A 6 -32.78 -3.06 2.33
N LEU A 7 -32.68 -4.11 3.15
CA LEU A 7 -31.84 -4.12 4.35
C LEU A 7 -30.35 -4.07 3.98
N ALA A 8 -29.92 -4.86 2.99
CA ALA A 8 -28.54 -4.84 2.50
C ALA A 8 -28.16 -3.46 1.91
N GLN A 9 -29.08 -2.82 1.19
CA GLN A 9 -28.87 -1.47 0.65
C GLN A 9 -28.85 -0.39 1.75
N ALA A 10 -29.71 -0.52 2.77
CA ALA A 10 -29.73 0.38 3.92
C ALA A 10 -28.43 0.28 4.74
N LEU A 11 -27.95 -0.93 5.02
CA LEU A 11 -26.70 -1.15 5.76
C LEU A 11 -25.48 -0.61 5.00
N ARG A 12 -25.41 -0.78 3.68
CA ARG A 12 -24.35 -0.17 2.84
C ARG A 12 -24.40 1.36 2.88
N THR A 13 -25.60 1.95 2.82
CA THR A 13 -25.78 3.41 2.89
C THR A 13 -25.41 3.99 4.26
N ILE A 14 -25.62 3.24 5.34
CA ILE A 14 -25.23 3.62 6.70
C ILE A 14 -23.72 3.50 6.90
N ALA A 15 -23.11 2.41 6.43
CA ALA A 15 -21.65 2.24 6.44
C ALA A 15 -20.93 3.38 5.69
N ASP A 16 -21.44 3.75 4.50
CA ASP A 16 -20.91 4.86 3.70
C ASP A 16 -21.02 6.25 4.38
N ARG A 17 -22.00 6.44 5.27
CA ARG A 17 -22.17 7.69 6.05
C ARG A 17 -21.35 7.71 7.34
N ALA A 18 -21.08 6.57 7.94
CA ALA A 18 -20.32 6.48 9.19
C ALA A 18 -18.84 6.83 9.00
N GLU A 19 -18.28 6.56 7.81
CA GLU A 19 -16.85 6.76 7.52
C GLU A 19 -16.46 8.26 7.30
N ASN A 20 -17.42 9.19 7.29
CA ASN A 20 -17.18 10.63 7.05
C ASN A 20 -17.55 11.56 8.21
N ARG A 21 -17.87 11.04 9.40
CA ARG A 21 -17.95 11.86 10.61
C ARG A 21 -16.83 11.45 11.56
N ASP A 22 -15.91 12.38 11.78
CA ASP A 22 -14.83 12.28 12.75
C ASP A 22 -15.41 12.30 14.19
N VAL A 23 -15.94 11.15 14.61
CA VAL A 23 -16.41 10.89 15.99
C VAL A 23 -15.22 10.92 16.96
N LEU A 24 -14.00 10.69 16.47
CA LEU A 24 -12.77 10.72 17.26
C LEU A 24 -12.39 12.14 17.68
N HIS A 25 -12.61 13.16 16.83
CA HIS A 25 -12.34 14.55 17.19
C HIS A 25 -13.19 15.04 18.39
N GLY A 26 -14.45 14.59 18.48
CA GLY A 26 -15.35 14.91 19.60
C GLY A 26 -14.98 14.21 20.92
N VAL A 27 -14.37 13.02 20.85
CA VAL A 27 -13.95 12.27 22.05
C VAL A 27 -12.56 12.72 22.55
N MET A 28 -11.65 13.06 21.64
CA MET A 28 -10.30 13.54 22.00
C MET A 28 -10.32 14.92 22.68
N THR A 29 -11.19 15.83 22.24
CA THR A 29 -11.38 17.15 22.88
C THR A 29 -11.91 17.02 24.31
N LYS A 30 -12.82 16.08 24.57
CA LYS A 30 -13.38 15.84 25.91
C LYS A 30 -12.38 15.16 26.87
N ARG A 31 -11.48 14.32 26.36
CA ARG A 31 -10.45 13.64 27.17
C ARG A 31 -9.31 14.58 27.60
N ARG A 32 -8.90 15.52 26.74
CA ARG A 32 -7.85 16.51 27.05
C ARG A 32 -8.22 17.43 28.23
N HIS A 33 -9.49 17.77 28.40
CA HIS A 33 -9.94 18.59 29.54
C HIS A 33 -9.89 17.88 30.89
N ARG A 34 -10.05 16.55 30.94
CA ARG A 34 -10.00 15.80 32.21
C ARG A 34 -8.57 15.57 32.71
N VAL A 35 -7.60 15.39 31.80
CA VAL A 35 -6.21 15.11 32.18
C VAL A 35 -5.51 16.36 32.73
N ARG A 36 -5.83 17.56 32.22
CA ARG A 36 -5.24 18.82 32.73
C ARG A 36 -5.62 19.18 34.17
N ARG A 37 -6.65 18.56 34.76
CA ARG A 37 -7.05 18.85 36.16
C ARG A 37 -6.35 17.98 37.22
N ARG A 38 -5.51 17.01 36.85
CA ARG A 38 -4.91 16.07 37.83
C ARG A 38 -3.39 16.11 37.99
N ALA A 39 -2.67 17.06 37.39
CA ALA A 39 -1.23 17.21 37.58
C ALA A 39 -0.90 18.39 38.51
N LYS A 40 -1.11 18.20 39.83
CA LYS A 40 -0.46 18.95 40.90
C LYS A 40 -0.09 17.96 42.01
N GLY A 41 1.20 17.88 42.34
CA GLY A 41 1.82 16.96 43.31
C GLY A 41 2.68 15.91 42.58
N THR A 42 3.96 15.68 42.88
CA THR A 42 4.75 15.99 44.09
C THR A 42 6.24 15.95 43.70
N LEU A 43 7.04 16.88 44.21
CA LEU A 43 8.51 16.90 44.17
C LEU A 43 9.05 15.99 45.28
N VAL A 44 10.04 15.14 44.99
CA VAL A 44 10.95 14.59 46.00
C VAL A 44 12.37 14.61 45.45
N ALA A 45 13.23 15.30 46.18
CA ALA A 45 14.68 15.35 46.03
C ALA A 45 15.34 14.21 46.80
N VAL A 46 16.44 13.67 46.28
CA VAL A 46 17.45 12.97 47.09
C VAL A 46 18.83 13.31 46.53
N CYS A 47 19.62 14.02 47.35
CA CYS A 47 21.06 14.12 47.23
C CYS A 47 21.71 12.98 48.03
N ALA A 48 22.78 12.39 47.50
CA ALA A 48 23.83 11.78 48.32
C ALA A 48 25.16 11.81 47.56
N ALA A 49 26.14 12.48 48.16
CA ALA A 49 27.52 12.54 47.73
C ALA A 49 28.31 11.33 48.27
N ALA A 50 29.29 10.86 47.50
CA ALA A 50 30.43 10.12 48.03
C ALA A 50 31.69 10.48 47.21
N LEU A 51 32.64 11.09 47.91
CA LEU A 51 34.00 11.39 47.46
C LEU A 51 34.83 10.10 47.55
N GLY A 52 35.57 9.80 46.48
CA GLY A 52 36.59 8.76 46.47
C GLY A 52 37.71 9.14 45.51
N TRP A 53 38.83 9.61 46.06
CA TRP A 53 40.07 9.84 45.33
C TRP A 53 40.74 8.50 45.01
N GLY A 54 40.90 8.22 43.72
CA GLY A 54 41.74 7.15 43.21
C GLY A 54 42.47 7.63 41.97
N MET A 55 43.79 7.74 42.04
CA MET A 55 44.65 7.99 40.89
C MET A 55 44.52 6.82 39.91
N LEU A 56 43.90 7.07 38.77
CA LEU A 56 43.91 6.16 37.62
C LEU A 56 44.64 6.83 36.46
N VAL A 57 45.68 6.15 36.01
CA VAL A 57 46.54 6.47 34.87
C VAL A 57 45.67 6.76 33.65
N ALA A 58 45.79 7.97 33.10
CA ALA A 58 45.11 8.39 31.88
C ALA A 58 45.66 7.61 30.67
N ARG A 59 45.05 6.46 30.37
CA ARG A 59 45.03 5.95 28.99
C ARG A 59 44.09 6.84 28.19
N PRO A 60 44.48 7.36 27.00
CA PRO A 60 43.51 8.00 26.13
C PRO A 60 42.43 6.97 25.80
N ALA A 61 41.22 7.20 26.30
CA ALA A 61 40.05 6.45 25.88
C ALA A 61 39.95 6.62 24.36
N PRO A 62 39.69 5.55 23.58
CA PRO A 62 39.30 5.75 22.20
C PRO A 62 38.12 6.72 22.23
N HIS A 63 38.20 7.79 21.44
CA HIS A 63 37.04 8.60 21.15
C HIS A 63 36.00 7.65 20.56
N VAL A 64 35.08 7.19 21.41
CA VAL A 64 33.80 6.67 20.94
C VAL A 64 33.18 7.89 20.31
N VAL A 65 33.34 7.99 18.99
CA VAL A 65 32.45 8.78 18.16
C VAL A 65 31.10 8.11 18.36
N VAL A 66 30.39 8.55 19.41
CA VAL A 66 28.95 8.38 19.49
C VAL A 66 28.48 9.16 18.28
N GLY A 67 28.28 8.44 17.17
CA GLY A 67 27.68 8.99 15.99
C GLY A 67 26.44 9.72 16.47
N THR A 68 26.43 11.04 16.28
CA THR A 68 25.26 11.85 16.50
C THR A 68 24.12 11.18 15.76
N ALA A 69 23.20 10.56 16.50
CA ALA A 69 22.00 9.99 15.95
C ALA A 69 21.30 11.11 15.16
N ASP A 70 21.26 10.95 13.84
CA ASP A 70 20.68 11.94 12.95
C ASP A 70 19.21 12.15 13.37
N PRO A 71 18.85 13.36 13.83
CA PRO A 71 17.49 13.63 14.24
C PRO A 71 16.63 13.82 12.98
N GLY A 72 15.85 12.80 12.59
CA GLY A 72 14.71 13.09 11.71
C GLY A 72 14.15 12.01 10.80
N ARG A 73 14.69 10.78 10.77
CA ARG A 73 14.15 9.71 9.91
C ARG A 73 13.81 8.48 10.74
N ASN A 74 12.52 8.24 10.91
CA ASN A 74 12.04 7.08 11.66
C ASN A 74 12.26 5.82 10.84
N ALA A 75 13.26 5.01 11.18
CA ALA A 75 13.48 3.72 10.52
C ALA A 75 12.22 2.84 10.58
N VAL A 76 11.88 2.19 9.47
CA VAL A 76 10.68 1.35 9.35
C VAL A 76 10.69 0.22 10.38
N GLU A 77 11.87 -0.34 10.69
CA GLU A 77 12.04 -1.34 11.74
C GLU A 77 11.67 -0.84 13.13
N ARG A 78 11.82 0.47 13.38
CA ARG A 78 11.51 1.08 14.66
C ARG A 78 10.02 1.36 14.79
N VAL A 79 9.38 1.81 13.71
CA VAL A 79 7.96 2.23 13.73
C VAL A 79 7.03 1.05 13.49
N TRP A 80 7.38 0.16 12.55
CA TRP A 80 6.58 -1.00 12.16
C TRP A 80 7.44 -2.28 12.16
N PRO A 81 8.04 -2.68 13.30
CA PRO A 81 8.90 -3.87 13.35
C PRO A 81 8.22 -5.13 12.81
N GLN A 82 6.92 -5.29 13.06
CA GLN A 82 6.11 -6.41 12.59
C GLN A 82 5.88 -6.45 11.08
N ALA A 83 6.08 -5.33 10.38
CA ALA A 83 5.92 -5.25 8.93
C ALA A 83 7.21 -5.59 8.18
N VAL A 84 8.33 -5.75 8.88
CA VAL A 84 9.64 -5.92 8.23
C VAL A 84 10.19 -7.32 8.48
N PHE A 85 10.60 -8.01 7.42
CA PHE A 85 11.25 -9.31 7.51
C PHE A 85 12.23 -9.55 6.35
N THR A 86 12.98 -10.65 6.43
CA THR A 86 13.94 -11.04 5.39
C THR A 86 13.56 -12.40 4.80
N MET A 87 13.53 -12.47 3.48
CA MET A 87 13.26 -13.63 2.65
C MET A 87 14.55 -14.17 1.99
N PRO A 88 14.54 -15.41 1.47
CA PRO A 88 15.60 -15.89 0.59
C PRO A 88 15.81 -14.99 -0.64
N GLY A 89 17.07 -14.75 -1.04
CA GLY A 89 17.46 -13.88 -2.16
C GLY A 89 16.84 -14.24 -3.53
N ARG A 90 16.49 -15.51 -3.71
CA ARG A 90 15.95 -16.10 -4.96
C ARG A 90 14.44 -15.90 -5.17
N SER A 91 13.78 -15.15 -4.29
CA SER A 91 12.34 -14.93 -4.33
C SER A 91 12.06 -13.45 -4.51
N LYS A 92 11.20 -13.12 -5.50
CA LYS A 92 10.77 -11.76 -5.78
C LYS A 92 9.37 -11.53 -5.22
N PRO A 93 9.18 -10.66 -4.21
CA PRO A 93 7.85 -10.33 -3.70
C PRO A 93 6.95 -9.69 -4.76
N LEU A 94 5.68 -10.09 -4.80
CA LEU A 94 4.69 -9.64 -5.77
C LEU A 94 3.48 -8.95 -5.15
N ALA A 95 3.00 -9.39 -3.98
CA ALA A 95 1.84 -8.79 -3.32
C ALA A 95 1.69 -9.22 -1.86
N ALA A 96 1.17 -8.33 -1.03
CA ALA A 96 0.83 -8.60 0.37
C ALA A 96 -0.53 -9.30 0.43
N ILE A 97 -0.61 -10.39 1.18
CA ILE A 97 -1.85 -11.19 1.33
C ILE A 97 -2.44 -11.01 2.73
N SER A 98 -1.59 -11.12 3.74
CA SER A 98 -1.93 -10.97 5.16
C SER A 98 -0.76 -10.33 5.89
N ALA A 99 -0.84 -10.20 7.22
CA ALA A 99 0.24 -9.64 8.03
C ALA A 99 1.56 -10.44 7.93
N THR A 100 1.49 -11.75 7.67
CA THR A 100 2.69 -12.61 7.57
C THR A 100 2.89 -13.21 6.20
N GLU A 101 1.87 -13.21 5.34
CA GLU A 101 1.93 -13.89 4.06
C GLU A 101 2.09 -12.92 2.89
N VAL A 102 3.03 -13.26 2.01
CA VAL A 102 3.36 -12.52 0.80
C VAL A 102 3.40 -13.49 -0.38
N LEU A 103 2.74 -13.12 -1.48
CA LEU A 103 2.87 -13.83 -2.74
C LEU A 103 4.21 -13.47 -3.38
N VAL A 104 4.96 -14.47 -3.81
CA VAL A 104 6.29 -14.30 -4.44
C VAL A 104 6.41 -15.06 -5.74
N TRP A 105 7.26 -14.54 -6.62
CA TRP A 105 7.81 -15.24 -7.77
C TRP A 105 9.13 -15.89 -7.38
N ALA A 106 9.20 -17.21 -7.43
CA ALA A 106 10.44 -17.94 -7.20
C ALA A 106 11.17 -18.21 -8.52
N GLU A 107 12.51 -18.29 -8.48
CA GLU A 107 13.39 -18.53 -9.64
C GLU A 107 12.99 -19.73 -10.52
N ARG A 108 12.30 -20.73 -9.96
CA ARG A 108 11.88 -21.95 -10.67
C ARG A 108 10.64 -21.77 -11.55
N GLY A 109 10.20 -20.54 -11.79
CA GLY A 109 8.99 -20.31 -12.57
C GLY A 109 7.71 -20.58 -11.76
N THR A 110 7.73 -20.38 -10.46
CA THR A 110 6.59 -20.69 -9.58
C THR A 110 6.08 -19.44 -8.87
N LEU A 111 4.75 -19.32 -8.81
CA LEU A 111 4.08 -18.49 -7.83
C LEU A 111 4.04 -19.26 -6.52
N GLU A 112 4.53 -18.65 -5.45
CA GLU A 112 4.55 -19.24 -4.11
C GLU A 112 3.93 -18.29 -3.10
N LEU A 113 3.23 -18.84 -2.12
CA LEU A 113 2.83 -18.12 -0.92
C LEU A 113 3.90 -18.33 0.14
N TYR A 114 4.62 -17.27 0.49
CA TYR A 114 5.63 -17.27 1.55
C TYR A 114 5.02 -16.75 2.85
N ASP A 115 5.18 -17.50 3.93
CA ASP A 115 4.82 -17.08 5.28
C ASP A 115 6.09 -16.68 6.06
N ALA A 116 6.17 -15.40 6.41
CA ALA A 116 7.29 -14.82 7.13
C ALA A 116 7.44 -15.33 8.56
N ALA A 117 6.35 -15.77 9.20
CA ALA A 117 6.40 -16.29 10.56
C ALA A 117 7.03 -17.69 10.60
N SER A 118 6.56 -18.58 9.73
CA SER A 118 7.10 -19.95 9.64
C SER A 118 8.34 -20.08 8.76
N LYS A 119 8.67 -19.05 7.97
CA LYS A 119 9.72 -19.03 6.94
C LYS A 119 9.55 -20.14 5.89
N ARG A 120 8.31 -20.52 5.61
CA ARG A 120 7.96 -21.57 4.65
C ARG A 120 7.29 -20.98 3.41
N SER A 121 7.59 -21.56 2.25
CA SER A 121 6.87 -21.32 1.02
C SER A 121 5.96 -22.50 0.68
N ARG A 122 4.81 -22.22 0.07
CA ARG A 122 4.00 -23.21 -0.63
C ARG A 122 3.78 -22.78 -2.07
N THR A 123 3.99 -23.70 -3.01
CA THR A 123 3.66 -23.49 -4.42
C THR A 123 2.15 -23.29 -4.62
N VAL A 124 1.79 -22.21 -5.31
CA VAL A 124 0.42 -21.88 -5.73
C VAL A 124 0.21 -22.32 -7.18
N ALA A 125 1.14 -22.00 -8.07
CA ALA A 125 1.07 -22.36 -9.48
C ALA A 125 2.47 -22.35 -10.13
N ALA A 126 2.65 -23.13 -11.19
CA ALA A 126 3.81 -23.06 -12.07
C ALA A 126 3.45 -22.27 -13.34
N LEU A 127 4.30 -21.32 -13.72
CA LEU A 127 4.12 -20.43 -14.87
C LEU A 127 5.42 -20.40 -15.68
N ALA A 128 5.30 -20.27 -17.00
CA ALA A 128 6.48 -20.15 -17.87
C ALA A 128 7.25 -18.83 -17.64
N GLN A 129 6.55 -17.77 -17.22
CA GLN A 129 7.11 -16.44 -17.01
C GLN A 129 6.44 -15.73 -15.83
N ALA A 130 7.13 -14.75 -15.26
CA ALA A 130 6.56 -13.92 -14.20
C ALA A 130 5.34 -13.15 -14.73
N PRO A 131 4.20 -13.14 -14.00
CA PRO A 131 3.02 -12.44 -14.47
C PRO A 131 3.22 -10.93 -14.41
N GLN A 132 2.91 -10.24 -15.51
CA GLN A 132 2.94 -8.77 -15.56
C GLN A 132 1.74 -8.16 -14.83
N TYR A 133 0.55 -8.74 -15.03
CA TYR A 133 -0.68 -8.31 -14.40
C TYR A 133 -1.17 -9.40 -13.46
N LEU A 134 -1.26 -9.07 -12.18
CA LEU A 134 -1.80 -9.96 -11.16
C LEU A 134 -2.69 -9.23 -10.18
N ALA A 135 -3.69 -9.93 -9.67
CA ALA A 135 -4.52 -9.52 -8.56
C ALA A 135 -4.62 -10.66 -7.56
N VAL A 136 -4.78 -10.33 -6.29
CA VAL A 136 -4.80 -11.31 -5.24
C VAL A 136 -5.76 -10.88 -4.14
N ASP A 137 -6.49 -11.84 -3.59
CA ASP A 137 -7.27 -11.70 -2.36
C ASP A 137 -6.74 -12.70 -1.30
N ARG A 138 -7.47 -12.94 -0.22
CA ARG A 138 -7.02 -13.88 0.83
C ARG A 138 -7.06 -15.36 0.43
N GLU A 139 -7.80 -15.68 -0.62
CA GLU A 139 -8.14 -17.04 -1.02
C GLU A 139 -7.52 -17.44 -2.37
N ARG A 140 -7.30 -16.48 -3.27
CA ARG A 140 -6.98 -16.73 -4.68
C ARG A 140 -6.05 -15.68 -5.26
N VAL A 141 -5.32 -16.10 -6.28
CA VAL A 141 -4.58 -15.23 -7.19
C VAL A 141 -5.15 -15.35 -8.59
N VAL A 142 -5.22 -14.22 -9.28
CA VAL A 142 -5.54 -14.14 -10.70
C VAL A 142 -4.42 -13.42 -11.43
N TRP A 143 -4.09 -13.89 -12.63
CA TRP A 143 -3.13 -13.25 -13.50
C TRP A 143 -3.57 -13.33 -14.96
N LEU A 144 -2.94 -12.50 -15.79
CA LEU A 144 -3.16 -12.50 -17.24
C LEU A 144 -2.01 -13.22 -17.94
N ALA A 145 -2.37 -14.13 -18.84
CA ALA A 145 -1.42 -14.84 -19.72
C ALA A 145 -2.14 -15.31 -20.98
N ASP A 146 -1.47 -15.19 -22.14
CA ASP A 146 -1.94 -15.66 -23.44
C ASP A 146 -3.34 -15.12 -23.82
N GLY A 147 -3.61 -13.84 -23.50
CA GLY A 147 -4.91 -13.19 -23.76
C GLY A 147 -6.07 -13.67 -22.86
N HIS A 148 -5.76 -14.41 -21.79
CA HIS A 148 -6.75 -14.97 -20.87
C HIS A 148 -6.46 -14.60 -19.41
N ALA A 149 -7.51 -14.56 -18.60
CA ALA A 149 -7.37 -14.60 -17.15
C ALA A 149 -7.23 -16.05 -16.68
N TRP A 150 -6.33 -16.25 -15.73
CA TRP A 150 -6.10 -17.51 -15.03
C TRP A 150 -6.29 -17.31 -13.53
N VAL A 151 -6.80 -18.32 -12.84
CA VAL A 151 -7.01 -18.31 -11.40
C VAL A 151 -6.35 -19.52 -10.75
N ALA A 152 -5.78 -19.34 -9.56
CA ALA A 152 -5.40 -20.44 -8.68
C ALA A 152 -5.81 -20.15 -7.23
N PRO A 153 -6.24 -21.17 -6.46
CA PRO A 153 -6.44 -21.04 -5.03
C PRO A 153 -5.08 -20.88 -4.33
N LEU A 154 -4.97 -19.91 -3.42
CA LEU A 154 -3.76 -19.67 -2.63
C LEU A 154 -3.53 -20.76 -1.58
N ARG A 155 -4.62 -21.22 -0.93
CA ARG A 155 -4.57 -22.01 0.31
C ARG A 155 -4.76 -23.50 0.15
N ALA A 156 -5.77 -23.92 -0.59
CA ALA A 156 -6.06 -25.33 -0.78
C ALA A 156 -4.97 -26.07 -1.56
N GLY A 157 -4.08 -25.33 -2.25
CA GLY A 157 -3.32 -25.88 -3.36
C GLY A 157 -4.27 -26.25 -4.51
N GLY A 158 -3.80 -26.26 -5.74
CA GLY A 158 -4.66 -26.60 -6.87
C GLY A 158 -4.01 -26.27 -8.19
N LYS A 159 -4.56 -26.84 -9.26
CA LYS A 159 -4.14 -26.49 -10.62
C LYS A 159 -4.72 -25.13 -10.98
N ALA A 160 -3.88 -24.28 -11.56
CA ALA A 160 -4.33 -23.08 -12.24
C ALA A 160 -5.43 -23.43 -13.26
N ARG A 161 -6.51 -22.65 -13.29
CA ARG A 161 -7.60 -22.82 -14.25
C ARG A 161 -7.75 -21.56 -15.09
N LYS A 162 -7.95 -21.74 -16.38
CA LYS A 162 -8.32 -20.68 -17.31
C LYS A 162 -9.75 -20.21 -17.00
N VAL A 163 -9.93 -18.90 -16.82
CA VAL A 163 -11.23 -18.28 -16.53
C VAL A 163 -11.94 -17.95 -17.84
N GLY A 164 -11.29 -17.19 -18.72
CA GLY A 164 -11.86 -16.75 -19.98
C GLY A 164 -10.97 -15.71 -20.68
N PRO A 165 -11.35 -15.30 -21.90
CA PRO A 165 -10.62 -14.29 -22.66
C PRO A 165 -10.73 -12.90 -22.01
N ILE A 166 -9.72 -12.07 -22.25
CA ILE A 166 -9.66 -10.70 -21.74
C ILE A 166 -9.77 -9.71 -22.90
N PRO A 167 -10.98 -9.16 -23.18
CA PRO A 167 -11.15 -8.11 -24.16
C PRO A 167 -10.56 -6.78 -23.68
N GLY A 168 -10.34 -5.90 -24.66
CA GLY A 168 -9.71 -4.60 -24.48
C GLY A 168 -8.23 -4.70 -24.83
N GLU A 169 -7.77 -3.79 -25.68
CA GLU A 169 -6.35 -3.62 -25.94
C GLU A 169 -5.69 -2.97 -24.73
N ASN A 170 -4.43 -3.32 -24.46
CA ASN A 170 -3.59 -2.63 -23.48
C ASN A 170 -4.15 -2.61 -22.05
N VAL A 171 -4.63 -3.76 -21.54
CA VAL A 171 -5.02 -3.90 -20.12
C VAL A 171 -3.94 -3.31 -19.22
N ASP A 172 -4.31 -2.36 -18.35
CA ASP A 172 -3.36 -1.67 -17.48
C ASP A 172 -3.41 -2.20 -16.04
N ARG A 173 -4.58 -2.65 -15.58
CA ARG A 173 -4.80 -3.10 -14.20
C ARG A 173 -5.82 -4.20 -14.10
N ILE A 174 -5.67 -5.00 -13.06
CA ILE A 174 -6.56 -6.09 -12.69
C ILE A 174 -6.82 -6.07 -11.18
N ALA A 175 -8.00 -6.52 -10.78
CA ALA A 175 -8.44 -6.68 -9.40
C ALA A 175 -9.34 -7.93 -9.25
N LEU A 176 -9.45 -8.42 -8.02
CA LEU A 176 -10.47 -9.39 -7.61
C LEU A 176 -11.58 -8.65 -6.86
N ALA A 177 -12.83 -8.90 -7.25
CA ALA A 177 -14.03 -8.29 -6.69
C ALA A 177 -15.01 -9.39 -6.26
N GLY A 178 -14.77 -10.00 -5.10
CA GLY A 178 -15.55 -11.16 -4.68
C GLY A 178 -15.39 -12.29 -5.68
N GLN A 179 -16.45 -12.71 -6.37
CA GLN A 179 -16.38 -13.77 -7.39
C GLN A 179 -16.04 -13.29 -8.80
N ASP A 180 -15.69 -12.01 -8.96
CA ASP A 180 -15.38 -11.44 -10.26
C ASP A 180 -13.90 -11.11 -10.42
N VAL A 181 -13.38 -11.34 -11.62
CA VAL A 181 -12.16 -10.73 -12.13
C VAL A 181 -12.54 -9.42 -12.80
N VAL A 182 -11.91 -8.33 -12.38
CA VAL A 182 -12.17 -6.99 -12.93
C VAL A 182 -10.87 -6.43 -13.49
N TRP A 183 -10.92 -5.83 -14.66
CA TRP A 183 -9.75 -5.19 -15.26
C TRP A 183 -10.14 -3.89 -15.94
N SER A 184 -9.17 -3.00 -16.14
CA SER A 184 -9.33 -1.83 -16.99
C SER A 184 -8.51 -1.96 -18.25
N ALA A 185 -9.05 -1.41 -19.34
CA ALA A 185 -8.34 -1.13 -20.56
C ALA A 185 -8.45 0.39 -20.79
N PRO A 186 -7.33 1.13 -20.91
CA PRO A 186 -7.35 2.56 -21.15
C PRO A 186 -8.24 2.91 -22.35
N LEU A 187 -8.97 4.01 -22.27
CA LEU A 187 -9.98 4.48 -23.24
C LEU A 187 -11.27 3.65 -23.34
N ASP A 188 -11.18 2.34 -23.14
CA ASP A 188 -12.32 1.46 -23.28
C ASP A 188 -13.17 1.43 -21.99
N GLY A 189 -12.54 1.23 -20.85
CA GLY A 189 -13.17 1.30 -19.54
C GLY A 189 -12.86 0.10 -18.66
N VAL A 190 -13.73 -0.14 -17.69
CA VAL A 190 -13.63 -1.26 -16.74
C VAL A 190 -14.55 -2.38 -17.17
N TRP A 191 -13.99 -3.58 -17.21
CA TRP A 191 -14.64 -4.84 -17.56
C TRP A 191 -14.64 -5.79 -16.37
N ARG A 192 -15.60 -6.71 -16.36
CA ARG A 192 -15.71 -7.77 -15.36
C ARG A 192 -16.06 -9.09 -16.01
N MET A 193 -15.65 -10.18 -15.37
CA MET A 193 -16.02 -11.54 -15.72
C MET A 193 -16.03 -12.39 -14.44
N THR A 194 -16.98 -13.29 -14.30
CA THR A 194 -16.99 -14.18 -13.13
C THR A 194 -15.77 -15.08 -13.15
N ILE A 195 -15.23 -15.44 -11.99
CA ILE A 195 -14.06 -16.29 -11.88
C ILE A 195 -14.32 -17.73 -12.36
N ASN A 196 -15.59 -18.10 -12.49
CA ASN A 196 -16.02 -19.37 -13.09
C ASN A 196 -16.06 -19.30 -14.62
N GLY A 197 -15.79 -18.13 -15.21
CA GLY A 197 -15.80 -17.86 -16.64
C GLY A 197 -17.07 -17.13 -17.08
N GLY A 198 -17.43 -17.30 -18.34
CA GLY A 198 -18.55 -16.60 -18.99
C GLY A 198 -18.09 -15.46 -19.88
N ALA A 199 -19.05 -14.75 -20.45
CA ALA A 199 -18.77 -13.61 -21.31
C ALA A 199 -18.30 -12.40 -20.46
N PRO A 200 -17.18 -11.76 -20.80
CA PRO A 200 -16.82 -10.47 -20.25
C PRO A 200 -17.90 -9.42 -20.48
N GLU A 201 -18.19 -8.63 -19.45
CA GLU A 201 -19.14 -7.52 -19.52
C GLU A 201 -18.44 -6.22 -19.14
N ARG A 202 -18.74 -5.15 -19.86
CA ARG A 202 -18.29 -3.82 -19.46
C ARG A 202 -19.12 -3.36 -18.26
N VAL A 203 -18.45 -2.91 -17.21
CA VAL A 203 -19.11 -2.32 -16.05
C VAL A 203 -19.85 -1.05 -16.47
N ALA A 204 -21.10 -0.89 -16.05
CA ALA A 204 -21.91 0.25 -16.44
C ALA A 204 -21.24 1.58 -16.04
N ARG A 205 -21.29 2.57 -16.95
CA ARG A 205 -20.69 3.91 -16.76
C ARG A 205 -19.16 3.92 -16.57
N SER A 206 -18.47 2.85 -16.99
CA SER A 206 -17.00 2.75 -16.87
C SER A 206 -16.22 3.26 -18.09
N LYS A 207 -16.89 3.65 -19.18
CA LYS A 207 -16.22 4.07 -20.42
C LYS A 207 -15.25 5.22 -20.17
N GLY A 208 -14.00 5.06 -20.59
CA GLY A 208 -12.92 6.03 -20.37
C GLY A 208 -12.40 6.10 -18.93
N LEU A 209 -12.81 5.19 -18.04
CA LEU A 209 -12.29 5.09 -16.67
C LEU A 209 -11.29 3.93 -16.54
N GLN A 210 -10.23 4.16 -15.77
CA GLN A 210 -9.18 3.18 -15.43
C GLN A 210 -9.32 2.79 -13.96
N LEU A 211 -9.07 1.53 -13.62
CA LEU A 211 -9.17 1.06 -12.23
C LEU A 211 -8.16 1.80 -11.35
N VAL A 212 -8.54 2.14 -10.13
CA VAL A 212 -7.58 2.52 -9.09
C VAL A 212 -7.37 1.33 -8.18
N GLU A 213 -8.46 0.95 -7.52
CA GLU A 213 -8.65 -0.25 -6.71
C GLU A 213 -10.15 -0.53 -6.75
N TRP A 214 -10.58 -1.78 -6.88
CA TRP A 214 -12.02 -2.05 -6.91
C TRP A 214 -12.71 -1.60 -5.61
N PRO A 215 -13.83 -0.84 -5.64
CA PRO A 215 -14.66 -0.50 -6.81
C PRO A 215 -14.40 0.90 -7.43
N TRP A 216 -13.30 1.55 -7.09
CA TRP A 216 -12.94 2.88 -7.55
C TRP A 216 -12.18 2.88 -8.89
N ALA A 217 -12.59 3.79 -9.77
CA ALA A 217 -11.95 4.05 -11.06
C ALA A 217 -11.80 5.56 -11.28
N THR A 218 -10.85 5.97 -12.11
CA THR A 218 -10.51 7.37 -12.37
C THR A 218 -10.48 7.66 -13.87
N ASP A 219 -10.73 8.89 -14.28
CA ASP A 219 -10.58 9.34 -15.67
C ASP A 219 -9.14 9.76 -15.98
N GLU A 220 -8.19 8.87 -15.67
CA GLU A 220 -6.76 9.14 -15.84
C GLU A 220 -6.45 9.49 -17.32
N PRO A 221 -5.84 10.66 -17.59
CA PRO A 221 -5.53 11.08 -18.94
C PRO A 221 -4.32 10.31 -19.51
N LEU A 222 -4.28 10.13 -20.83
CA LEU A 222 -3.13 9.53 -21.52
C LEU A 222 -1.86 10.38 -21.39
N ASP A 223 -2.00 11.71 -21.35
CA ASP A 223 -0.89 12.61 -21.05
C ASP A 223 -0.62 12.59 -19.55
N ILE A 224 0.49 11.97 -19.15
CA ILE A 224 0.88 11.77 -17.76
C ILE A 224 1.07 13.07 -16.97
N ARG A 225 1.16 14.23 -17.62
CA ARG A 225 1.25 15.54 -16.96
C ARG A 225 -0.12 16.13 -16.62
N LYS A 226 -1.18 15.66 -17.26
CA LYS A 226 -2.55 16.11 -16.98
C LYS A 226 -3.08 15.42 -15.73
N ASN A 227 -3.98 16.11 -15.05
CA ASN A 227 -4.65 15.59 -13.87
C ASN A 227 -5.97 14.92 -14.26
N PRO A 228 -6.34 13.78 -13.66
CA PRO A 228 -7.71 13.29 -13.68
C PRO A 228 -8.66 14.33 -13.08
N THR A 229 -9.93 14.29 -13.50
CA THR A 229 -10.97 15.23 -13.05
C THR A 229 -11.91 14.61 -12.02
N LYS A 230 -11.98 13.28 -11.95
CA LYS A 230 -12.87 12.58 -11.03
C LYS A 230 -12.42 11.16 -10.67
N VAL A 231 -12.84 10.71 -9.50
CA VAL A 231 -12.83 9.30 -9.09
C VAL A 231 -14.27 8.84 -8.91
N VAL A 232 -14.60 7.65 -9.43
CA VAL A 232 -15.95 7.10 -9.46
C VAL A 232 -15.96 5.74 -8.79
N ASN A 233 -16.86 5.54 -7.84
CA ASN A 233 -17.19 4.22 -7.33
C ASN A 233 -18.13 3.55 -8.34
N LEU A 234 -17.66 2.52 -9.03
CA LEU A 234 -18.43 1.85 -10.08
C LEU A 234 -19.59 1.02 -9.55
N GLN A 235 -19.55 0.62 -8.28
CA GLN A 235 -20.61 -0.14 -7.63
C GLN A 235 -21.78 0.77 -7.21
N THR A 236 -21.49 1.95 -6.64
CA THR A 236 -22.52 2.86 -6.13
C THR A 236 -22.85 4.01 -7.08
N GLY A 237 -21.99 4.30 -8.05
CA GLY A 237 -22.07 5.48 -8.92
C GLY A 237 -21.62 6.78 -8.23
N ARG A 238 -21.17 6.73 -6.97
CA ARG A 238 -20.65 7.91 -6.26
C ARG A 238 -19.46 8.48 -7.03
N THR A 239 -19.46 9.79 -7.24
CA THR A 239 -18.38 10.51 -7.91
C THR A 239 -17.74 11.51 -6.94
N ILE A 240 -16.42 11.53 -6.91
CA ILE A 240 -15.59 12.49 -6.18
C ILE A 240 -14.89 13.35 -7.23
N ARG A 241 -15.14 14.66 -7.20
CA ARG A 241 -14.46 15.60 -8.08
C ARG A 241 -13.06 15.88 -7.55
N ILE A 242 -12.07 15.79 -8.42
CA ILE A 242 -10.69 16.08 -8.08
C ILE A 242 -10.44 17.59 -8.23
N HIS A 243 -9.86 18.20 -7.21
CA HIS A 243 -9.42 19.59 -7.23
C HIS A 243 -7.90 19.64 -7.03
N PRO A 244 -7.13 19.72 -8.14
CA PRO A 244 -5.68 19.82 -8.04
C PRO A 244 -5.27 21.09 -7.29
N ALA A 245 -4.36 20.97 -6.31
CA ALA A 245 -3.67 22.11 -5.74
C ALA A 245 -2.95 22.90 -6.85
N SER A 246 -2.78 24.21 -6.63
CA SER A 246 -2.10 25.08 -7.59
C SER A 246 -0.70 24.53 -7.95
N GLY A 247 -0.43 24.44 -9.25
CA GLY A 247 0.81 23.91 -9.80
C GLY A 247 0.98 22.38 -9.75
N ALA A 248 0.03 21.63 -9.15
CA ALA A 248 0.08 20.18 -9.12
C ALA A 248 -0.23 19.59 -10.50
N GLN A 249 0.57 18.63 -10.94
CA GLN A 249 0.48 17.97 -12.24
C GLN A 249 0.59 16.45 -12.10
N GLY A 250 0.12 15.75 -13.13
CA GLY A 250 0.21 14.29 -13.25
C GLY A 250 -0.38 13.50 -12.09
N LEU A 251 -1.48 13.99 -11.50
CA LEU A 251 -2.03 13.36 -10.30
C LEU A 251 -2.47 11.90 -10.54
N ARG A 252 -2.26 11.06 -9.54
CA ARG A 252 -2.72 9.68 -9.39
C ARG A 252 -3.58 9.62 -8.14
N CYS A 253 -4.90 9.58 -8.34
CA CYS A 253 -5.88 9.79 -7.29
C CYS A 253 -6.63 8.50 -6.94
N GLY A 254 -6.67 8.17 -5.65
CA GLY A 254 -7.67 7.33 -5.01
C GLY A 254 -8.88 8.14 -4.52
N PRO A 255 -9.78 7.52 -3.76
CA PRO A 255 -10.98 8.19 -3.29
C PRO A 255 -10.68 9.35 -2.33
N THR A 256 -9.71 9.21 -1.42
CA THR A 256 -9.39 10.27 -0.46
C THR A 256 -8.15 11.04 -0.87
N TRP A 257 -7.14 10.38 -1.43
CA TRP A 257 -5.84 10.98 -1.66
C TRP A 257 -5.34 10.92 -3.10
N CYS A 258 -4.51 11.89 -3.46
CA CYS A 258 -3.77 11.94 -4.70
C CYS A 258 -2.27 12.12 -4.43
N THR A 259 -1.45 11.55 -5.32
CA THR A 259 -0.05 11.97 -5.49
C THR A 259 0.15 12.60 -6.85
N GLY A 260 1.11 13.50 -6.99
CA GLY A 260 1.58 13.98 -8.29
C GLY A 260 2.87 14.74 -8.12
N THR A 261 3.13 15.69 -9.01
CA THR A 261 4.33 16.53 -8.92
C THR A 261 3.97 18.01 -8.89
N ARG A 262 4.81 18.81 -8.22
CA ARG A 262 4.79 20.27 -8.23
C ARG A 262 6.23 20.77 -8.18
N ASN A 263 6.69 21.46 -9.21
CA ASN A 263 8.09 21.90 -9.35
C ASN A 263 9.08 20.73 -9.16
N GLU A 264 8.83 19.60 -9.83
CA GLU A 264 9.63 18.36 -9.75
C GLU A 264 9.56 17.58 -8.42
N ASP A 265 9.12 18.21 -7.34
CA ASP A 265 8.85 17.54 -6.07
C ASP A 265 7.53 16.77 -6.10
N ALA A 266 7.43 15.73 -5.26
CA ALA A 266 6.18 15.01 -5.10
C ALA A 266 5.21 15.83 -4.25
N VAL A 267 3.94 15.84 -4.62
CA VAL A 267 2.86 16.43 -3.81
C VAL A 267 1.87 15.35 -3.43
N VAL A 268 1.55 15.25 -2.14
CA VAL A 268 0.44 14.45 -1.62
C VAL A 268 -0.67 15.41 -1.25
N GLN A 269 -1.90 15.12 -1.68
CA GLN A 269 -3.05 15.96 -1.37
C GLN A 269 -4.32 15.16 -1.22
N ARG A 270 -5.32 15.73 -0.56
CA ARG A 270 -6.68 15.18 -0.61
C ARG A 270 -7.29 15.38 -1.99
N SER A 271 -8.13 14.46 -2.43
CA SER A 271 -8.83 14.53 -3.73
C SER A 271 -9.70 15.78 -3.85
N ASP A 272 -10.25 16.27 -2.73
CA ASP A 272 -11.01 17.52 -2.67
C ASP A 272 -10.15 18.79 -2.69
N GLY A 273 -8.82 18.67 -2.66
CA GLY A 273 -7.86 19.78 -2.63
C GLY A 273 -7.76 20.51 -1.29
N GLY A 274 -8.52 20.10 -0.26
CA GLY A 274 -8.61 20.78 1.03
C GLY A 274 -7.34 20.69 1.89
N TRP A 275 -6.41 19.80 1.53
CA TRP A 275 -5.12 19.65 2.19
C TRP A 275 -4.09 19.19 1.16
N ASN A 276 -2.87 19.72 1.23
CA ASN A 276 -1.73 19.26 0.45
C ASN A 276 -0.41 19.46 1.21
N GLN A 277 0.54 18.56 0.98
CA GLN A 277 1.90 18.61 1.50
C GLN A 277 2.89 18.18 0.41
N VAL A 278 4.06 18.81 0.40
CA VAL A 278 5.18 18.43 -0.48
C VAL A 278 6.02 17.38 0.21
N HIS A 279 6.35 16.33 -0.53
CA HIS A 279 7.26 15.27 -0.14
C HIS A 279 8.33 15.10 -1.22
N GLN A 280 9.49 14.56 -0.85
CA GLN A 280 10.53 14.29 -1.83
C GLN A 280 10.44 12.84 -2.30
N GLY A 281 10.24 12.63 -3.60
CA GLY A 281 10.41 11.30 -4.20
C GLY A 281 9.27 10.29 -4.01
N LEU A 282 8.15 10.65 -3.36
CA LEU A 282 6.93 9.83 -3.37
C LEU A 282 6.32 9.73 -4.78
N ARG A 283 5.84 8.55 -5.18
CA ARG A 283 5.26 8.32 -6.51
C ARG A 283 4.12 7.28 -6.46
N GLY A 284 3.29 7.28 -7.50
CA GLY A 284 2.29 6.24 -7.76
C GLY A 284 0.99 6.36 -6.94
N TYR A 285 0.08 5.41 -7.15
CA TYR A 285 -1.20 5.38 -6.44
C TYR A 285 -1.03 5.05 -4.95
N PRO A 286 -1.82 5.66 -4.06
CA PRO A 286 -1.83 5.23 -2.67
C PRO A 286 -2.26 3.77 -2.56
N TYR A 287 -1.50 2.96 -1.84
CA TYR A 287 -1.95 1.62 -1.45
C TYR A 287 -2.97 1.74 -0.31
N GLN A 288 -4.13 1.10 -0.49
CA GLN A 288 -5.27 1.15 0.45
C GLN A 288 -5.68 2.58 0.82
N ASP A 289 -5.56 3.52 -0.12
CA ASP A 289 -5.87 4.94 0.11
C ASP A 289 -5.18 5.52 1.37
N ARG A 290 -3.96 5.04 1.66
CA ARG A 290 -3.24 5.34 2.90
C ARG A 290 -1.73 5.48 2.72
N PHE A 291 -1.10 4.51 2.08
CA PHE A 291 0.36 4.43 2.02
C PHE A 291 0.89 4.93 0.69
N PHE A 292 1.85 5.84 0.76
CA PHE A 292 2.57 6.38 -0.38
C PHE A 292 4.01 5.91 -0.32
N THR A 293 4.53 5.46 -1.45
CA THR A 293 5.87 4.89 -1.50
C THR A 293 6.77 5.76 -2.38
N GLY A 294 7.97 6.02 -1.90
CA GLY A 294 9.00 6.74 -2.64
C GLY A 294 10.31 5.97 -2.69
N SER A 295 11.34 6.66 -3.20
CA SER A 295 12.72 6.16 -3.23
C SER A 295 13.35 6.18 -1.83
N GLY A 296 13.01 5.20 -0.98
CA GLY A 296 13.60 5.02 0.35
C GLY A 296 12.71 5.43 1.53
N GLU A 297 11.47 5.85 1.25
CA GLU A 297 10.51 6.26 2.26
C GLU A 297 9.09 5.76 1.99
N ILE A 298 8.31 5.68 3.07
CA ILE A 298 6.89 5.37 3.06
C ILE A 298 6.20 6.45 3.88
N TYR A 299 5.24 7.13 3.29
CA TYR A 299 4.37 8.06 3.99
C TYR A 299 3.03 7.39 4.29
N ASP A 300 2.66 7.33 5.57
CA ASP A 300 1.34 6.89 6.05
C ASP A 300 0.45 8.11 6.28
N ALA A 301 -0.44 8.41 5.34
CA ALA A 301 -1.31 9.59 5.46
C ALA A 301 -2.37 9.46 6.55
N ARG A 302 -2.55 8.29 7.16
CA ARG A 302 -3.46 8.16 8.31
C ARG A 302 -2.82 8.65 9.60
N THR A 303 -1.54 8.37 9.81
CA THR A 303 -0.81 8.79 11.02
C THR A 303 0.04 10.03 10.78
N GLU A 304 0.09 10.52 9.54
CA GLU A 304 0.99 11.59 9.08
C GLU A 304 2.46 11.26 9.40
N THR A 305 2.83 9.98 9.33
CA THR A 305 4.17 9.50 9.66
C THR A 305 4.91 9.13 8.39
N THR A 306 6.08 9.71 8.19
CA THR A 306 7.06 9.21 7.22
C THR A 306 8.02 8.26 7.92
N VAL A 307 8.18 7.07 7.36
CA VAL A 307 9.21 6.11 7.76
C VAL A 307 10.21 5.94 6.63
N THR A 308 11.47 5.70 6.99
CA THR A 308 12.55 5.44 6.05
C THR A 308 13.03 4.01 6.18
N PHE A 309 13.58 3.46 5.12
CA PHE A 309 14.24 2.17 5.16
C PHE A 309 15.67 2.33 4.68
N GLU A 310 16.60 2.36 5.64
CA GLU A 310 18.03 2.50 5.39
C GLU A 310 18.61 1.18 4.85
N GLY A 311 19.56 1.28 3.92
CA GLY A 311 20.17 0.12 3.25
C GLY A 311 19.57 -0.24 1.89
N ALA A 312 18.52 0.46 1.46
CA ALA A 312 18.21 0.57 0.03
C ALA A 312 19.22 1.55 -0.59
N GLU A 313 20.47 1.11 -0.77
CA GLU A 313 21.46 1.94 -1.47
C GLU A 313 20.89 2.32 -2.85
N LEU A 314 20.73 3.63 -3.07
CA LEU A 314 20.42 4.22 -4.36
C LEU A 314 21.66 4.09 -5.26
N GLY A 315 22.01 2.84 -5.62
CA GLY A 315 23.13 2.55 -6.49
C GLY A 315 22.94 3.26 -7.84
N THR A 316 23.94 4.05 -8.21
CA THR A 316 23.95 4.91 -9.39
C THR A 316 23.97 4.15 -10.73
N SER A 317 24.07 2.83 -10.74
CA SER A 317 24.11 2.06 -11.99
C SER A 317 23.59 0.61 -11.85
N GLY A 318 22.55 0.27 -12.61
CA GLY A 318 22.34 -1.08 -13.14
C GLY A 318 21.56 -2.14 -12.34
N GLY A 319 21.39 -2.02 -11.01
CA GLY A 319 20.83 -3.10 -10.18
C GLY A 319 19.50 -2.81 -9.49
N ARG A 320 18.57 -2.08 -10.11
CA ARG A 320 17.32 -1.65 -9.45
C ARG A 320 16.19 -2.64 -9.72
N GLN A 321 15.83 -3.47 -8.75
CA GLN A 321 14.53 -4.16 -8.79
C GLN A 321 13.70 -3.79 -7.58
N TRP A 322 13.22 -2.55 -7.60
CA TRP A 322 12.07 -2.14 -6.83
C TRP A 322 10.86 -2.69 -7.57
N SER A 323 10.18 -3.68 -7.01
CA SER A 323 8.81 -3.97 -7.46
C SER A 323 7.90 -3.60 -6.31
N ALA A 324 7.18 -2.50 -6.47
CA ALA A 324 6.00 -2.22 -5.67
C ALA A 324 4.93 -3.23 -6.12
N GLY A 325 4.95 -4.40 -5.50
CA GLY A 325 3.80 -5.26 -5.46
C GLY A 325 2.67 -4.56 -4.70
N ARG A 326 1.41 -4.93 -4.93
CA ARG A 326 0.31 -4.37 -4.12
C ARG A 326 0.59 -4.61 -2.63
N GLY A 327 0.95 -3.55 -1.91
CA GLY A 327 1.23 -3.58 -0.48
C GLY A 327 2.60 -4.10 -0.06
N VAL A 328 3.56 -4.28 -0.97
CA VAL A 328 4.89 -4.79 -0.64
C VAL A 328 5.99 -3.94 -1.25
N ILE A 329 6.99 -3.61 -0.43
CA ILE A 329 8.23 -2.94 -0.83
C ILE A 329 9.37 -3.87 -0.45
N TYR A 330 10.40 -3.99 -1.29
CA TYR A 330 11.54 -4.83 -0.98
C TYR A 330 12.83 -4.37 -1.65
N TRP A 331 13.96 -4.81 -1.11
CA TRP A 331 15.30 -4.60 -1.64
C TRP A 331 16.22 -5.78 -1.27
N THR A 332 17.33 -5.93 -1.98
CA THR A 332 18.33 -6.96 -1.67
C THR A 332 19.22 -6.51 -0.52
N GLN A 333 19.46 -7.37 0.47
CA GLN A 333 20.35 -7.09 1.59
C GLN A 333 20.95 -8.39 2.13
N GLY A 334 22.29 -8.46 2.25
CA GLY A 334 22.99 -9.59 2.88
C GLY A 334 22.68 -10.96 2.26
N GLY A 335 22.55 -11.05 0.93
CA GLY A 335 22.19 -12.30 0.23
C GLY A 335 20.71 -12.72 0.36
N GLY A 336 19.90 -11.93 1.06
CA GLY A 336 18.45 -12.08 1.16
C GLY A 336 17.69 -10.94 0.47
N VAL A 337 16.37 -11.04 0.53
CA VAL A 337 15.45 -9.95 0.17
C VAL A 337 14.83 -9.41 1.44
N ARG A 338 15.08 -8.13 1.75
CA ARG A 338 14.43 -7.42 2.84
C ARG A 338 13.09 -6.90 2.36
N VAL A 339 12.03 -7.10 3.14
CA VAL A 339 10.64 -6.86 2.75
C VAL A 339 9.94 -6.01 3.79
N VAL A 340 9.19 -5.00 3.34
CA VAL A 340 8.17 -4.29 4.11
C VAL A 340 6.79 -4.69 3.58
N ASN A 341 6.01 -5.37 4.42
CA ASN A 341 4.65 -5.81 4.15
C ASN A 341 3.64 -4.85 4.77
N LEU A 342 3.04 -3.99 3.94
CA LEU A 342 2.10 -2.97 4.40
C LEU A 342 0.79 -3.56 4.97
N ALA A 343 0.45 -4.81 4.64
CA ALA A 343 -0.70 -5.48 5.24
C ALA A 343 -0.49 -5.84 6.72
N ALA A 344 0.75 -5.77 7.22
CA ALA A 344 1.08 -5.97 8.63
C ALA A 344 1.06 -4.67 9.44
N VAL A 345 0.91 -3.51 8.79
CA VAL A 345 0.83 -2.23 9.48
C VAL A 345 -0.57 -2.11 10.13
N PRO A 346 -0.67 -1.90 11.46
CA PRO A 346 -1.93 -1.86 12.16
C PRO A 346 -2.89 -0.85 11.57
N GLN A 347 -4.16 -1.25 11.54
CA GLN A 347 -5.28 -0.35 11.38
C GLN A 347 -5.66 0.07 12.82
N PRO A 348 -5.69 1.37 13.14
CA PRO A 348 -6.00 1.86 14.48
C PRO A 348 -7.40 1.52 14.98
#